data_AF-E4TPN9-F1
#
_entry.id   AF-E4TPN9-F1
#
_cell.length_a   1.000
_cell.length_b   1.000
_cell.length_c   1.000
_cell.angle_alpha   90.00
_cell.angle_beta   90.00
_cell.angle_gamma   90.00
#
_symmetry.space_group_name_H-M   'P 1'
#
loop_
_entity.id
_entity.type
_entity.pdbx_description
1 polymer ?
#
loop_
_entity_poly.entity_id
_entity_poly.type
_entity_poly.pdbx_seq_one_letter_code
_entity_poly.pdbx_strand_id
1 'polypeptide(L)'
;MGRLKFVIITVILLNSAIGLAQELVYDVTIQGKPVGNMLVTKKALDSGKVYYSAVMDLEYKLFRPTEMVQLHEAIYQNDTLRQAYFVEKINGEKAEEAKIEQLLGKKYYRTTIDTTKAWHEKPVINSLVKMYFNQPQKRDSVFSESTHKYNKIAKLPEENRFMMLDDEGEKSIYEYNEKGVCVQRNFNVGAVEYEIKLSEREN
;
A
#
# COMPACT_ATOMS: atom_id res chain seq x y z
N MET A 1 57.25 -13.17 -39.76
CA MET A 1 56.25 -13.73 -38.83
C MET A 1 56.37 -13.02 -37.49
N GLY A 2 55.51 -12.04 -37.20
CA GLY A 2 55.44 -11.38 -35.90
C GLY A 2 53.97 -11.20 -35.54
N ARG A 3 53.49 -11.97 -34.55
CA ARG A 3 52.07 -12.06 -34.19
C ARG A 3 51.63 -10.83 -33.39
N LEU A 4 50.56 -10.24 -33.89
CA LEU A 4 49.62 -9.29 -33.34
C LEU A 4 49.25 -9.60 -31.87
N LYS A 5 49.39 -8.63 -30.96
CA LYS A 5 48.79 -8.68 -29.61
C LYS A 5 47.65 -7.67 -29.57
N PHE A 6 46.43 -8.15 -29.77
CA PHE A 6 45.20 -7.40 -29.49
C PHE A 6 45.03 -7.33 -27.96
N VAL A 7 45.07 -6.12 -27.41
CA VAL A 7 44.67 -5.84 -26.03
C VAL A 7 43.17 -5.60 -26.04
N ILE A 8 42.40 -6.54 -25.49
CA ILE A 8 40.97 -6.36 -25.25
C ILE A 8 40.81 -5.55 -23.96
N ILE A 9 40.39 -4.30 -24.08
CA ILE A 9 39.99 -3.46 -22.95
C ILE A 9 38.53 -3.82 -22.64
N THR A 10 38.32 -4.61 -21.60
CA THR A 10 36.98 -4.89 -21.07
C THR A 10 36.52 -3.68 -20.26
N VAL A 11 35.61 -2.88 -20.83
CA VAL A 11 34.93 -1.79 -20.12
C VAL A 11 33.88 -2.42 -19.20
N ILE A 12 34.15 -2.43 -17.90
CA ILE A 12 33.17 -2.82 -16.87
C ILE A 12 32.24 -1.62 -16.66
N LEU A 13 31.04 -1.68 -17.24
CA LEU A 13 29.95 -0.76 -16.93
C LEU A 13 29.43 -1.09 -15.53
N LEU A 14 29.89 -0.32 -14.53
CA LEU A 14 29.28 -0.25 -13.22
C LEU A 14 27.88 0.37 -13.36
N ASN A 15 26.87 -0.49 -13.52
CA ASN A 15 25.47 -0.09 -13.37
C ASN A 15 25.22 0.21 -11.88
N SER A 16 25.38 1.46 -11.50
CA SER A 16 24.81 1.98 -10.26
C SER A 16 23.29 1.87 -10.37
N ALA A 17 22.71 0.84 -9.76
CA ALA A 17 21.27 0.70 -9.64
C ALA A 17 20.75 1.84 -8.75
N ILE A 18 20.44 2.98 -9.36
CA ILE A 18 19.67 4.04 -8.72
C ILE A 18 18.31 3.42 -8.43
N GLY A 19 18.02 3.17 -7.15
CA GLY A 19 16.72 2.65 -6.73
C GLY A 19 15.62 3.62 -7.17
N LEU A 20 14.82 3.21 -8.15
CA LEU A 20 13.70 4.01 -8.64
C LEU A 20 12.60 4.04 -7.58
N ALA A 21 12.23 5.24 -7.14
CA ALA A 21 11.00 5.48 -6.40
C ALA A 21 9.86 5.66 -7.41
N GLN A 22 8.72 5.01 -7.16
CA GLN A 22 7.49 5.18 -7.90
C GLN A 22 6.48 5.87 -7.01
N GLU A 23 5.88 6.94 -7.50
CA GLU A 23 4.85 7.71 -6.82
C GLU A 23 3.56 7.69 -7.64
N LEU A 24 2.43 7.58 -6.95
CA LEU A 24 1.09 7.60 -7.53
C LEU A 24 0.25 8.56 -6.68
N VAL A 25 -0.34 9.56 -7.33
CA VAL A 25 -1.23 10.53 -6.66
C VAL A 25 -2.67 10.20 -7.00
N TYR A 26 -3.53 10.14 -5.99
CA TYR A 26 -4.95 9.88 -6.14
C TYR A 26 -5.75 11.09 -5.67
N ASP A 27 -6.75 11.50 -6.45
CA ASP A 27 -7.78 12.42 -5.98
C ASP A 27 -8.80 11.64 -5.15
N VAL A 28 -9.23 12.22 -4.03
CA VAL A 28 -10.22 11.61 -3.12
C VAL A 28 -11.50 12.42 -3.14
N THR A 29 -12.63 11.74 -3.34
CA THR A 29 -13.96 12.34 -3.26
C THR A 29 -14.83 11.65 -2.22
N ILE A 30 -15.71 12.43 -1.59
CA ILE A 30 -16.76 11.96 -0.68
C ILE A 30 -18.08 12.43 -1.25
N GLN A 31 -19.00 11.51 -1.51
CA GLN A 31 -20.30 11.84 -2.14
C GLN A 31 -20.10 12.64 -3.44
N GLY A 32 -19.08 12.28 -4.23
CA GLY A 32 -18.70 12.94 -5.48
C GLY A 32 -18.08 14.33 -5.33
N LYS A 33 -17.84 14.83 -4.11
CA LYS A 33 -17.17 16.11 -3.87
C LYS A 33 -15.69 15.89 -3.58
N PRO A 34 -14.76 16.65 -4.21
CA PRO A 34 -13.34 16.53 -3.91
C PRO A 34 -13.07 16.98 -2.48
N VAL A 35 -12.27 16.20 -1.75
CA VAL A 35 -11.97 16.44 -0.33
C VAL A 35 -10.48 16.39 -0.02
N GLY A 36 -9.64 16.04 -0.99
CA GLY A 36 -8.21 15.92 -0.74
C GLY A 36 -7.55 14.96 -1.71
N ASN A 37 -6.39 14.46 -1.29
CA ASN A 37 -5.60 13.55 -2.10
C ASN A 37 -4.95 12.48 -1.24
N MET A 38 -4.46 11.45 -1.93
CA MET A 38 -3.62 10.42 -1.34
C MET A 38 -2.38 10.23 -2.20
N LEU A 39 -1.20 10.34 -1.59
CA LEU A 39 0.08 10.03 -2.20
C LEU A 39 0.50 8.62 -1.80
N VAL A 40 0.70 7.76 -2.78
CA VAL A 40 1.20 6.40 -2.59
C VAL A 40 2.61 6.29 -3.15
N THR A 41 3.56 5.82 -2.33
CA THR A 41 4.97 5.68 -2.72
C THR A 41 5.41 4.23 -2.64
N LYS A 42 6.21 3.80 -3.60
CA LYS A 42 6.98 2.54 -3.59
C LYS A 42 8.44 2.86 -3.82
N LYS A 43 9.30 2.44 -2.90
CA LYS A 43 10.74 2.72 -2.95
C LYS A 43 11.55 1.46 -2.68
N ALA A 44 12.48 1.15 -3.57
CA ALA A 44 13.53 0.19 -3.26
C ALA A 44 14.48 0.78 -2.21
N LEU A 45 14.71 0.04 -1.14
CA LEU A 45 15.67 0.38 -0.09
C LEU A 45 16.92 -0.51 -0.24
N ASP A 46 17.98 -0.14 0.49
CA ASP A 46 19.17 -0.98 0.61
C ASP A 46 18.81 -2.37 1.18
N SER A 47 19.68 -3.35 0.94
CA SER A 47 19.54 -4.74 1.45
C SER A 47 18.34 -5.54 0.91
N GLY A 48 17.84 -5.18 -0.28
CA GLY A 48 16.74 -5.90 -0.96
C GLY A 48 15.37 -5.69 -0.30
N LYS A 49 15.22 -4.61 0.46
CA LYS A 49 13.96 -4.22 1.07
C LYS A 49 13.17 -3.33 0.12
N VAL A 50 11.85 -3.38 0.22
CA VAL A 50 10.94 -2.49 -0.52
C VAL A 50 10.03 -1.81 0.49
N TYR A 51 10.01 -0.49 0.47
CA TYR A 51 9.11 0.34 1.25
C TYR A 51 7.90 0.73 0.41
N TYR A 52 6.74 0.65 1.03
CA TYR A 52 5.48 1.13 0.51
C TYR A 52 4.89 2.11 1.51
N SER A 53 4.31 3.21 1.04
CA SER A 53 3.50 4.09 1.87
C SER A 53 2.27 4.61 1.13
N ALA A 54 1.23 4.93 1.89
CA ALA A 54 0.10 5.72 1.44
C ALA A 54 -0.18 6.80 2.50
N VAL A 55 -0.13 8.06 2.08
CA VAL A 55 -0.46 9.22 2.91
C VAL A 55 -1.72 9.82 2.33
N MET A 56 -2.80 9.86 3.12
CA MET A 56 -4.05 10.47 2.74
C MET A 56 -4.27 11.71 3.59
N ASP A 57 -4.63 12.81 2.95
CA ASP A 57 -4.86 14.10 3.60
C ASP A 57 -6.17 14.70 3.06
N LEU A 58 -7.19 14.72 3.92
CA LEU A 58 -8.55 15.10 3.57
C LEU A 58 -9.06 16.24 4.45
N GLU A 59 -9.74 17.19 3.83
CA GLU A 59 -10.55 18.21 4.48
C GLU A 59 -11.97 18.17 3.93
N TYR A 60 -12.95 17.97 4.81
CA TYR A 60 -14.34 17.89 4.39
C TYR A 60 -15.32 18.33 5.47
N LYS A 61 -16.57 18.53 5.06
CA LYS A 61 -17.67 18.88 5.94
C LYS A 61 -18.91 18.07 5.57
N LEU A 62 -19.17 17.01 6.33
CA LEU A 62 -20.46 16.33 6.33
C LEU A 62 -21.40 17.03 7.31
N PHE A 63 -21.16 16.86 8.62
CA PHE A 63 -21.91 17.52 9.69
C PHE A 63 -21.11 18.65 10.36
N ARG A 64 -19.79 18.45 10.52
CA ARG A 64 -18.83 19.44 11.03
C ARG A 64 -17.57 19.42 10.16
N PRO A 65 -16.80 20.53 10.10
CA PRO A 65 -15.48 20.52 9.50
C PRO A 65 -14.64 19.40 10.12
N THR A 66 -14.02 18.61 9.28
CA THR A 66 -13.18 17.46 9.65
C THR A 66 -11.93 17.49 8.79
N GLU A 67 -10.78 17.51 9.44
CA GLU A 67 -9.48 17.22 8.85
C GLU A 67 -9.13 15.78 9.21
N MET A 68 -8.74 14.98 8.22
CA MET A 68 -8.34 13.59 8.42
C MET A 68 -7.01 13.34 7.71
N VAL A 69 -6.03 12.85 8.48
CA VAL A 69 -4.74 12.42 7.95
C VAL A 69 -4.53 10.96 8.29
N GLN A 70 -4.31 10.13 7.28
CA GLN A 70 -3.96 8.72 7.45
C GLN A 70 -2.58 8.45 6.85
N LEU A 71 -1.80 7.63 7.55
CA LEU A 71 -0.53 7.13 7.08
C LEU A 71 -0.53 5.61 7.18
N HIS A 72 -0.28 4.94 6.07
CA HIS A 72 0.08 3.53 6.00
C HIS A 72 1.52 3.42 5.54
N GLU A 73 2.32 2.61 6.22
CA GLU A 73 3.68 2.26 5.81
C GLU A 73 3.89 0.76 5.94
N ALA A 74 4.59 0.17 4.97
CA ALA A 74 4.98 -1.23 5.03
C ALA A 74 6.37 -1.44 4.42
N ILE A 75 7.21 -2.21 5.11
CA ILE A 75 8.51 -2.65 4.60
C ILE A 75 8.46 -4.14 4.37
N TYR A 76 8.78 -4.53 3.14
CA TYR A 76 8.90 -5.91 2.71
C TYR A 76 10.36 -6.29 2.47
N GLN A 77 10.67 -7.56 2.63
CA GLN A 77 11.92 -8.15 2.16
C GLN A 77 11.63 -9.58 1.70
N ASN A 78 12.10 -9.94 0.51
CA ASN A 78 11.79 -11.24 -0.11
C ASN A 78 10.27 -11.52 -0.13
N ASP A 79 9.49 -10.52 -0.56
CA ASP A 79 8.03 -10.53 -0.64
C ASP A 79 7.26 -10.81 0.67
N THR A 80 7.94 -10.80 1.82
CA THR A 80 7.32 -10.96 3.13
C THR A 80 7.43 -9.66 3.93
N LEU A 81 6.35 -9.28 4.60
CA LEU A 81 6.31 -8.11 5.47
C LEU A 81 7.36 -8.26 6.58
N ARG A 82 8.10 -7.19 6.86
CA ARG A 82 9.00 -7.07 8.01
C ARG A 82 8.43 -6.17 9.07
N GLN A 83 7.84 -5.05 8.65
CA GLN A 83 7.14 -4.15 9.55
C GLN A 83 6.07 -3.37 8.79
N ALA A 84 5.00 -3.00 9.48
CA ALA A 84 4.07 -2.00 9.01
C ALA A 84 3.65 -1.07 10.16
N TYR A 85 3.29 0.14 9.78
CA TYR A 85 2.79 1.18 10.66
C TYR A 85 1.53 1.78 10.04
N PHE A 86 0.52 1.96 10.88
CA PHE A 86 -0.67 2.70 10.56
C PHE A 86 -0.93 3.74 11.64
N VAL A 87 -1.32 4.94 11.22
CA VAL A 87 -1.86 5.96 12.11
C VAL A 87 -2.93 6.78 11.39
N GLU A 88 -4.02 7.03 12.10
CA GLU A 88 -5.05 7.98 11.71
C GLU A 88 -5.09 9.13 12.70
N LYS A 89 -5.22 10.35 12.18
CA LYS A 89 -5.50 11.55 12.95
C LYS A 89 -6.76 12.21 12.42
N ILE A 90 -7.62 12.64 13.34
CA ILE A 90 -8.83 13.40 13.04
C ILE A 90 -8.75 14.72 13.80
N ASN A 91 -8.76 15.84 13.07
CA ASN A 91 -8.60 17.20 13.61
C ASN A 91 -7.34 17.33 14.49
N GLY A 92 -6.22 16.76 14.03
CA GLY A 92 -4.93 16.78 14.72
C GLY A 92 -4.78 15.77 15.86
N GLU A 93 -5.87 15.18 16.35
CA GLU A 93 -5.84 14.18 17.43
C GLU A 93 -5.68 12.76 16.87
N LYS A 94 -4.87 11.93 17.53
CA LYS A 94 -4.66 10.53 17.13
C LYS A 94 -5.92 9.72 17.42
N ALA A 95 -6.55 9.20 16.37
CA ALA A 95 -7.77 8.41 16.45
C ALA A 95 -7.45 6.90 16.59
N GLU A 96 -6.51 6.40 15.79
CA GLU A 96 -6.09 5.00 15.79
C GLU A 96 -4.59 4.89 15.51
N GLU A 97 -3.94 3.90 16.10
CA GLU A 97 -2.55 3.54 15.80
C GLU A 97 -2.34 2.03 15.78
N ALA A 98 -1.68 1.51 14.76
CA ALA A 98 -1.32 0.09 14.69
C ALA A 98 0.11 -0.13 14.20
N LYS A 99 0.79 -1.11 14.81
CA LYS A 99 2.16 -1.51 14.50
C LYS A 99 2.26 -3.01 14.43
N ILE A 100 2.90 -3.51 13.39
CA ILE A 100 3.30 -4.92 13.29
C ILE A 100 4.78 -4.99 12.92
N GLU A 101 5.52 -5.88 13.59
CA GLU A 101 6.94 -6.07 13.37
C GLU A 101 7.30 -7.56 13.45
N GLN A 102 7.99 -8.08 12.44
CA GLN A 102 8.53 -9.42 12.46
C GLN A 102 9.77 -9.47 13.34
N LEU A 103 9.78 -10.40 14.29
CA LEU A 103 10.95 -10.55 15.16
C LEU A 103 12.10 -11.24 14.42
N LEU A 104 13.32 -10.74 14.65
CA LEU A 104 14.53 -11.24 14.00
C LEU A 104 14.70 -12.76 14.17
N GLY A 105 14.90 -13.46 13.06
CA GLY A 105 15.09 -14.91 13.03
C GLY A 105 13.83 -15.72 13.36
N LYS A 106 12.65 -15.08 13.46
CA LYS A 106 11.39 -15.72 13.80
C LYS A 106 10.39 -15.63 12.64
N LYS A 107 9.43 -16.55 12.62
CA LYS A 107 8.32 -16.57 11.65
C LYS A 107 7.10 -15.77 12.11
N TYR A 108 7.06 -15.38 13.38
CA TYR A 108 5.96 -14.64 13.99
C TYR A 108 6.26 -13.14 14.11
N TYR A 109 5.18 -12.38 14.25
CA TYR A 109 5.17 -10.94 14.36
C TYR A 109 4.60 -10.53 15.71
N ARG A 110 5.17 -9.47 16.28
CA ARG A 110 4.56 -8.74 17.38
C ARG A 110 3.62 -7.70 16.79
N THR A 111 2.38 -7.68 17.25
CA THR A 111 1.39 -6.69 16.85
C THR A 111 1.04 -5.79 18.02
N THR A 112 0.72 -4.53 17.74
CA THR A 112 0.23 -3.55 18.72
C THR A 112 -0.83 -2.69 18.07
N ILE A 113 -2.05 -2.71 18.58
CA ILE A 113 -3.14 -1.79 18.20
C ILE A 113 -3.41 -0.93 19.42
N ASP A 114 -3.17 0.36 19.30
CA ASP A 114 -3.11 1.35 20.37
C ASP A 114 -2.19 0.90 21.53
N THR A 115 -2.77 0.24 22.53
CA THR A 115 -2.07 -0.26 23.71
C THR A 115 -2.09 -1.79 23.82
N THR A 116 -2.90 -2.46 23.01
CA THR A 116 -3.11 -3.91 23.06
C THR A 116 -2.05 -4.61 22.24
N LYS A 117 -1.34 -5.57 22.86
CA LYS A 117 -0.31 -6.36 22.21
C LYS A 117 -0.80 -7.77 21.93
N ALA A 118 -0.46 -8.29 20.75
CA ALA A 118 -0.76 -9.67 20.38
C ALA A 118 0.36 -10.25 19.51
N TRP A 119 0.14 -11.49 19.05
CA TRP A 119 1.04 -12.22 18.18
C TRP A 119 0.33 -12.59 16.88
N HIS A 120 1.05 -12.52 15.77
CA HIS A 120 0.59 -12.99 14.48
C HIS A 120 1.59 -13.99 13.92
N GLU A 121 1.15 -15.19 13.58
CA GLU A 121 2.06 -16.29 13.24
C GLU A 121 2.25 -16.50 11.73
N LYS A 122 1.34 -15.94 10.92
CA LYS A 122 1.33 -16.17 9.48
C LYS A 122 2.19 -15.13 8.75
N PRO A 123 3.08 -15.53 7.83
CA PRO A 123 3.76 -14.59 6.95
C PRO A 123 2.76 -13.71 6.19
N VAL A 124 3.01 -12.40 6.17
CA VAL A 124 2.17 -11.44 5.44
C VAL A 124 2.81 -11.16 4.09
N ILE A 125 2.14 -11.56 3.01
CA ILE A 125 2.65 -11.43 1.62
C ILE A 125 2.03 -10.24 0.90
N ASN A 126 0.74 -10.00 1.14
CA ASN A 126 -0.04 -8.90 0.57
C ASN A 126 -0.64 -8.08 1.69
N SER A 127 -0.61 -6.76 1.56
CA SER A 127 -1.25 -5.81 2.48
C SER A 127 -1.95 -4.70 1.71
N LEU A 128 -2.76 -3.88 2.38
CA LEU A 128 -3.58 -2.86 1.72
C LEU A 128 -2.72 -1.84 0.97
N VAL A 129 -1.62 -1.36 1.56
CA VAL A 129 -0.77 -0.38 0.88
C VAL A 129 -0.11 -0.95 -0.38
N LYS A 130 0.22 -2.25 -0.37
CA LYS A 130 0.81 -2.95 -1.52
C LYS A 130 -0.19 -3.09 -2.67
N MET A 131 -1.49 -3.12 -2.39
CA MET A 131 -2.53 -3.25 -3.42
C MET A 131 -2.56 -2.11 -4.43
N TYR A 132 -2.01 -0.94 -4.12
CA TYR A 132 -1.96 0.16 -5.08
C TYR A 132 -0.99 -0.10 -6.25
N PHE A 133 0.05 -0.90 -6.03
CA PHE A 133 1.06 -1.24 -7.05
C PHE A 133 0.93 -2.65 -7.60
N ASN A 134 0.13 -3.50 -6.95
CA ASN A 134 0.08 -4.91 -7.22
C ASN A 134 -1.37 -5.40 -7.21
N GLN A 135 -1.84 -5.80 -8.40
CA GLN A 135 -3.10 -6.50 -8.55
C GLN A 135 -3.07 -7.86 -7.82
N PRO A 136 -4.08 -8.17 -6.99
CA PRO A 136 -4.18 -9.45 -6.30
C PRO A 136 -4.59 -10.57 -7.26
N GLN A 137 -4.36 -11.82 -6.85
CA GLN A 137 -4.90 -12.99 -7.52
C GLN A 137 -6.34 -13.27 -7.06
N LYS A 138 -7.07 -14.10 -7.84
CA LYS A 138 -8.52 -14.33 -7.72
C LYS A 138 -9.02 -14.75 -6.32
N ARG A 139 -8.14 -15.19 -5.41
CA ARG A 139 -8.48 -15.68 -4.05
C ARG A 139 -7.41 -15.33 -3.00
N ASP A 140 -6.75 -14.19 -3.17
CA ASP A 140 -5.78 -13.76 -2.18
C ASP A 140 -6.47 -13.38 -0.86
N SER A 141 -5.65 -13.31 0.20
CA SER A 141 -6.01 -12.63 1.43
C SER A 141 -5.09 -11.42 1.57
N VAL A 142 -5.66 -10.27 1.90
CA VAL A 142 -4.92 -9.01 2.02
C VAL A 142 -4.90 -8.61 3.47
N PHE A 143 -3.72 -8.43 4.03
CA PHE A 143 -3.56 -8.01 5.41
C PHE A 143 -3.87 -6.52 5.58
N SER A 144 -4.68 -6.18 6.58
CA SER A 144 -4.95 -4.81 6.98
C SER A 144 -3.92 -4.34 8.00
N GLU A 145 -3.19 -3.28 7.67
CA GLU A 145 -2.20 -2.66 8.55
C GLU A 145 -2.83 -2.00 9.78
N SER A 146 -4.09 -1.57 9.72
CA SER A 146 -4.82 -0.97 10.85
C SER A 146 -5.38 -2.03 11.80
N THR A 147 -6.13 -3.00 11.27
CA THR A 147 -6.85 -3.99 12.10
C THR A 147 -6.04 -5.25 12.41
N HIS A 148 -4.89 -5.44 11.75
CA HIS A 148 -4.07 -6.66 11.79
C HIS A 148 -4.82 -7.95 11.44
N LYS A 149 -5.87 -7.85 10.62
CA LYS A 149 -6.66 -8.98 10.14
C LYS A 149 -6.53 -9.14 8.63
N TYR A 150 -6.94 -10.30 8.13
CA TYR A 150 -6.94 -10.60 6.71
C TYR A 150 -8.32 -10.36 6.10
N ASN A 151 -8.35 -9.48 5.10
CA ASN A 151 -9.49 -9.21 4.26
C ASN A 151 -9.54 -10.24 3.13
N LYS A 152 -10.74 -10.64 2.74
CA LYS A 152 -10.96 -11.56 1.62
C LYS A 152 -11.08 -10.74 0.35
N ILE A 153 -10.38 -11.12 -0.71
CA ILE A 153 -10.50 -10.47 -2.02
C ILE A 153 -10.87 -11.48 -3.10
N ALA A 154 -11.79 -11.09 -3.97
CA ALA A 154 -12.26 -11.90 -5.08
C ALA A 154 -12.33 -11.08 -6.37
N LYS A 155 -11.92 -11.68 -7.48
CA LYS A 155 -12.07 -11.09 -8.81
C LYS A 155 -13.55 -11.05 -9.19
N LEU A 156 -14.02 -9.90 -9.66
CA LEU A 156 -15.37 -9.73 -10.19
C LEU A 156 -15.46 -10.19 -11.66
N PRO A 157 -16.67 -10.34 -12.23
CA PRO A 157 -16.84 -10.72 -13.64
C PRO A 157 -16.26 -9.71 -14.61
N GLU A 158 -16.28 -8.41 -14.27
CA GLU A 158 -15.69 -7.36 -15.08
C GLU A 158 -14.15 -7.44 -15.08
N GLU A 159 -13.54 -7.07 -16.20
CA GLU A 159 -12.09 -7.11 -16.33
C GLU A 159 -11.40 -6.20 -15.30
N ASN A 160 -10.35 -6.73 -14.67
CA ASN A 160 -9.49 -6.02 -13.71
C ASN A 160 -10.21 -5.38 -12.51
N ARG A 161 -11.41 -5.85 -12.15
CA ARG A 161 -12.14 -5.43 -10.95
C ARG A 161 -12.13 -6.49 -9.87
N PHE A 162 -11.96 -6.06 -8.62
CA PHE A 162 -11.87 -6.92 -7.45
C PHE A 162 -12.73 -6.36 -6.33
N MET A 163 -13.48 -7.24 -5.66
CA MET A 163 -14.21 -6.90 -4.44
C MET A 163 -13.44 -7.43 -3.24
N MET A 164 -13.13 -6.55 -2.31
CA MET A 164 -12.61 -6.87 -1.00
C MET A 164 -13.73 -6.80 0.04
N LEU A 165 -13.75 -7.78 0.94
CA LEU A 165 -14.55 -7.79 2.16
C LEU A 165 -13.59 -7.73 3.34
N ASP A 166 -13.77 -6.74 4.21
CA ASP A 166 -13.03 -6.69 5.47
C ASP A 166 -13.62 -7.65 6.52
N ASP A 167 -13.10 -7.58 7.75
CA ASP A 167 -13.53 -8.43 8.85
C ASP A 167 -14.89 -8.04 9.45
N GLU A 168 -15.42 -6.87 9.10
CA GLU A 168 -16.75 -6.41 9.47
C GLU A 168 -17.79 -6.69 8.37
N GLY A 169 -17.33 -7.08 7.18
CA GLY A 169 -18.16 -7.41 6.03
C GLY A 169 -18.42 -6.22 5.11
N GLU A 170 -17.75 -5.10 5.34
CA GLU A 170 -17.82 -3.92 4.48
C GLU A 170 -17.08 -4.15 3.17
N LYS A 171 -17.61 -3.54 2.11
CA LYS A 171 -17.17 -3.77 0.73
C LYS A 171 -16.29 -2.63 0.25
N SER A 172 -15.16 -3.00 -0.34
CA SER A 172 -14.37 -2.10 -1.19
C SER A 172 -14.23 -2.71 -2.58
N ILE A 173 -14.45 -1.91 -3.62
CA ILE A 173 -14.22 -2.29 -5.02
C ILE A 173 -12.92 -1.64 -5.48
N TYR A 174 -12.02 -2.43 -6.04
CA TYR A 174 -10.75 -1.99 -6.61
C TYR A 174 -10.74 -2.25 -8.11
N GLU A 175 -10.24 -1.29 -8.87
CA GLU A 175 -10.08 -1.36 -10.32
C GLU A 175 -8.61 -1.18 -10.68
N TYR A 176 -8.13 -1.99 -11.62
CA TYR A 176 -6.72 -2.05 -11.99
C TYR A 176 -6.52 -1.80 -13.48
N ASN A 177 -5.40 -1.18 -13.85
CA ASN A 177 -4.95 -1.13 -15.25
C ASN A 177 -4.18 -2.41 -15.65
N GLU A 178 -3.83 -2.51 -16.93
CA GLU A 178 -3.09 -3.66 -17.49
C GLU A 178 -1.72 -3.90 -16.84
N LYS A 179 -1.13 -2.87 -16.22
CA LYS A 179 0.15 -2.97 -15.49
C LYS A 179 -0.03 -3.45 -14.05
N GLY A 180 -1.27 -3.72 -13.62
CA GLY A 180 -1.61 -4.14 -12.26
C GLY A 180 -1.55 -3.03 -11.21
N VAL A 181 -1.58 -1.77 -11.63
CA VAL A 181 -1.69 -0.60 -10.74
C VAL A 181 -3.16 -0.30 -10.47
N CYS A 182 -3.51 -0.07 -9.20
CA CYS A 182 -4.85 0.34 -8.81
C CYS A 182 -5.14 1.73 -9.37
N VAL A 183 -6.16 1.86 -10.20
CA VAL A 183 -6.57 3.14 -10.80
C VAL A 183 -7.77 3.75 -10.08
N GLN A 184 -8.56 2.93 -9.39
CA GLN A 184 -9.71 3.40 -8.63
C GLN A 184 -10.04 2.46 -7.48
N ARG A 185 -10.48 3.03 -6.36
CA ARG A 185 -11.07 2.31 -5.23
C ARG A 185 -12.35 3.02 -4.80
N ASN A 186 -13.44 2.26 -4.70
CA ASN A 186 -14.73 2.73 -4.17
C ASN A 186 -15.08 1.95 -2.90
N PHE A 187 -15.54 2.63 -1.86
CA PHE A 187 -15.97 1.98 -0.62
C PHE A 187 -16.95 2.87 0.15
N ASN A 188 -17.66 2.28 1.09
CA ASN A 188 -18.60 2.99 1.96
C ASN A 188 -18.12 2.95 3.39
N VAL A 189 -18.35 4.04 4.12
CA VAL A 189 -18.29 4.07 5.58
C VAL A 189 -19.68 4.47 6.06
N GLY A 190 -20.44 3.49 6.57
CA GLY A 190 -21.87 3.65 6.81
C GLY A 190 -22.61 4.03 5.51
N ALA A 191 -23.35 5.15 5.53
CA ALA A 191 -24.08 5.66 4.37
C ALA A 191 -23.25 6.61 3.48
N VAL A 192 -21.95 6.78 3.77
CA VAL A 192 -21.08 7.74 3.08
C VAL A 192 -20.23 7.00 2.05
N GLU A 193 -20.37 7.37 0.78
CA GLU A 193 -19.56 6.86 -0.33
C GLU A 193 -18.25 7.64 -0.45
N TYR A 194 -17.16 6.89 -0.62
CA TYR A 194 -15.81 7.36 -0.88
C TYR A 194 -15.33 6.80 -2.20
N GLU A 195 -14.70 7.67 -3.00
CA GLU A 195 -13.97 7.29 -4.21
C GLU A 195 -12.54 7.81 -4.10
N ILE A 196 -11.58 6.95 -4.41
CA ILE A 196 -10.16 7.28 -4.53
C ILE A 196 -9.75 6.92 -5.96
N LYS A 197 -9.36 7.91 -6.76
CA LYS A 197 -9.09 7.72 -8.19
C LYS A 197 -7.71 8.24 -8.55
N LEU A 198 -6.94 7.45 -9.30
CA LEU A 198 -5.60 7.84 -9.74
C LEU A 198 -5.70 9.12 -10.57
N SER A 199 -4.95 10.14 -10.17
CA SER A 199 -4.96 11.44 -10.81
C SER A 199 -4.24 11.36 -12.16
N GLU A 200 -4.84 11.96 -13.19
CA GLU A 200 -4.26 12.03 -14.55
C GLU A 200 -3.22 13.16 -14.70
N ARG A 201 -2.80 13.78 -13.60
CA ARG A 201 -1.84 14.89 -13.65
C ARG A 201 -0.49 14.37 -14.19
N GLU A 202 -0.14 14.81 -15.39
CA GLU A 202 1.15 14.55 -16.01
C GLU A 202 2.26 15.10 -15.11
N ASN A 203 3.25 14.26 -14.79
CA ASN A 203 4.55 14.69 -14.24
C ASN A 203 5.44 15.18 -15.38
#